data_AF-A0A7C1T4P3-F1
#
_entry.id   AF-A0A7C1T4P3-F1
#
_cell.length_a   1.000
_cell.length_b   1.000
_cell.length_c   1.000
_cell.angle_alpha   90.00
_cell.angle_beta   90.00
_cell.angle_gamma   90.00
#
_symmetry.space_group_name_H-M   'P 1'
#
loop_
_entity.id
_entity.type
_entity.pdbx_description
1 polymer ?
#
loop_
_entity_poly.entity_id
_entity_poly.type
_entity_poly.pdbx_seq_one_letter_code
_entity_poly.pdbx_strand_id
1 'polypeptide(L)'
;MRSWLLILLLTLLLAGCAGNSRIDNLAAEYYNLGNSYFNQEKYSQAVASYEKALKIDAELLKARFNLSLALIRLNRAAEAEILLQELLAEDPVNLSILEILAYNYHIQGKTEEAIELLEDV
;
A
#
# COMPACT_ATOMS: atom_id res chain seq x y z
N MET A 1 46.93 -20.26 -1.94
CA MET A 1 46.46 -18.98 -2.53
C MET A 1 44.99 -18.99 -2.97
N ARG A 2 44.35 -20.13 -3.26
CA ARG A 2 42.93 -20.20 -3.71
C ARG A 2 41.86 -20.14 -2.60
N SER A 3 42.20 -20.45 -1.33
CA SER A 3 41.24 -20.36 -0.21
C SER A 3 40.87 -18.94 0.21
N TRP A 4 41.77 -17.96 0.03
CA TRP A 4 41.50 -16.58 0.47
C TRP A 4 40.47 -15.89 -0.44
N LEU A 5 40.45 -16.23 -1.74
CA LEU A 5 39.45 -15.78 -2.71
C LEU A 5 38.04 -16.31 -2.40
N LEU A 6 37.92 -17.54 -1.90
CA LEU A 6 36.64 -18.13 -1.50
C LEU A 6 36.09 -17.49 -0.21
N ILE A 7 36.97 -17.11 0.73
CA ILE A 7 36.57 -16.41 1.96
C ILE A 7 36.15 -14.96 1.66
N LEU A 8 36.84 -14.27 0.73
CA LEU A 8 36.49 -12.92 0.28
C LEU A 8 35.16 -12.88 -0.51
N LEU A 9 34.84 -13.94 -1.26
CA LEU A 9 33.55 -14.09 -1.93
C LEU A 9 32.40 -14.37 -0.94
N LEU A 10 32.68 -15.07 0.17
CA LEU A 10 31.68 -15.36 1.20
C LEU A 10 31.29 -14.14 2.05
N THR A 11 32.24 -13.23 2.30
CA THR A 11 31.96 -12.01 3.08
C THR A 11 31.16 -10.96 2.30
N LEU A 12 31.31 -10.92 0.98
CA LEU A 12 30.52 -10.06 0.08
C LEU A 12 29.03 -10.45 0.04
N LEU A 13 28.70 -11.72 0.26
CA LEU A 13 27.31 -12.21 0.35
C LEU A 13 26.62 -11.86 1.68
N LEU A 14 27.37 -11.68 2.76
CA LEU A 14 26.83 -11.35 4.09
C LEU A 14 26.66 -9.83 4.31
N ALA A 15 27.25 -8.99 3.46
CA ALA A 15 27.09 -7.54 3.53
C ALA A 15 25.73 -7.03 3.01
N GLY A 16 24.93 -7.90 2.36
CA GLY A 16 23.62 -7.54 1.81
C GLY A 16 22.47 -7.47 2.85
N CYS A 17 22.62 -8.08 4.03
CA CYS A 17 21.50 -8.20 4.97
C CYS A 17 21.40 -7.06 5.99
N ALA A 18 22.48 -6.30 6.21
CA ALA A 18 22.51 -5.21 7.20
C ALA A 18 22.03 -3.85 6.65
N GLY A 19 21.87 -3.74 5.32
CA GLY A 19 21.37 -2.53 4.65
C GLY A 19 19.85 -2.44 4.57
N ASN A 20 19.13 -3.57 4.58
CA ASN A 20 17.67 -3.61 4.38
C ASN A 20 16.87 -3.15 5.59
N SER A 21 17.28 -3.50 6.82
CA SER A 21 16.47 -3.24 8.02
C SER A 21 16.18 -1.75 8.29
N ARG A 22 17.08 -0.85 7.87
CA ARG A 22 16.89 0.60 8.00
C ARG A 22 15.93 1.16 6.94
N ILE A 23 15.96 0.61 5.73
CA ILE A 23 15.12 1.04 4.63
C ILE A 23 13.69 0.53 4.83
N ASP A 24 13.53 -0.73 5.26
CA ASP A 24 12.24 -1.33 5.61
C ASP A 24 11.57 -0.56 6.78
N ASN A 25 12.36 -0.10 7.76
CA ASN A 25 11.86 0.71 8.86
C ASN A 25 11.38 2.11 8.39
N LEU A 26 12.03 2.69 7.38
CA LEU A 26 11.66 4.02 6.88
C LEU A 26 10.29 4.00 6.17
N ALA A 27 9.95 2.92 5.45
CA ALA A 27 8.61 2.75 4.89
C ALA A 27 7.54 2.71 6.00
N ALA A 28 7.79 1.97 7.08
CA ALA A 28 6.89 1.89 8.22
C ALA A 28 6.71 3.25 8.93
N GLU A 29 7.78 4.04 9.05
CA GLU A 29 7.72 5.40 9.62
C GLU A 29 6.82 6.33 8.79
N TYR A 30 6.97 6.34 7.45
CA TYR A 30 6.10 7.13 6.58
C TYR A 30 4.65 6.64 6.59
N TYR A 31 4.43 5.32 6.67
CA TYR A 31 3.09 4.76 6.84
C TYR A 31 2.44 5.24 8.14
N ASN A 32 3.17 5.18 9.27
CA ASN A 32 2.67 5.65 10.56
C ASN A 32 2.40 7.16 10.57
N LEU A 33 3.25 7.95 9.90
CA LEU A 33 3.03 9.37 9.70
C LEU A 33 1.75 9.62 8.89
N GLY A 34 1.52 8.83 7.83
CA GLY A 34 0.29 8.85 7.05
C GLY A 34 -0.95 8.59 7.91
N ASN A 35 -0.91 7.56 8.76
CA ASN A 35 -1.98 7.26 9.71
C ASN A 35 -2.24 8.42 10.68
N SER A 36 -1.17 9.05 11.17
CA SER A 36 -1.29 10.22 12.06
C SER A 36 -1.98 11.39 11.36
N TYR A 37 -1.64 11.67 10.09
CA TYR A 37 -2.32 12.70 9.31
C TYR A 37 -3.77 12.31 8.99
N PHE A 38 -4.04 11.05 8.66
CA PHE A 38 -5.39 10.57 8.37
C PHE A 38 -6.32 10.75 9.58
N ASN A 39 -5.84 10.39 10.78
CA ASN A 39 -6.58 10.57 12.03
C ASN A 39 -6.84 12.04 12.39
N GLN A 40 -6.02 12.96 11.86
CA GLN A 40 -6.22 14.41 11.99
C GLN A 40 -7.04 14.99 10.82
N GLU A 41 -7.63 14.15 9.99
CA GLU A 41 -8.38 14.53 8.78
C GLU A 41 -7.56 15.30 7.74
N LYS A 42 -6.23 15.25 7.85
CA LYS A 42 -5.26 15.87 6.96
C LYS A 42 -4.97 14.97 5.77
N TYR A 43 -6.00 14.67 4.98
CA TYR A 43 -5.94 13.61 3.96
C TYR A 43 -4.88 13.84 2.88
N SER A 44 -4.65 15.07 2.43
CA SER A 44 -3.59 15.36 1.43
C SER A 44 -2.20 15.04 1.97
N GLN A 45 -1.95 15.27 3.25
CA GLN A 45 -0.67 14.94 3.90
C GLN A 45 -0.56 13.44 4.17
N ALA A 46 -1.68 12.78 4.47
CA ALA A 46 -1.74 11.33 4.57
C ALA A 46 -1.36 10.67 3.23
N VAL A 47 -1.97 11.09 2.11
CA VAL A 47 -1.63 10.63 0.75
C VAL A 47 -0.13 10.77 0.48
N ALA A 48 0.42 11.98 0.66
CA ALA A 48 1.84 12.22 0.41
C ALA A 48 2.77 11.35 1.29
N SER A 49 2.32 10.95 2.47
CA SER A 49 3.09 10.09 3.38
C SER A 49 2.99 8.62 2.97
N TYR A 50 1.81 8.14 2.60
CA TYR A 50 1.63 6.78 2.07
C TYR A 50 2.38 6.59 0.74
N GLU A 51 2.35 7.56 -0.17
CA GLU A 51 3.13 7.51 -1.40
C GLU A 51 4.65 7.44 -1.14
N LYS A 52 5.15 8.11 -0.10
CA LYS A 52 6.55 7.99 0.31
C LYS A 52 6.86 6.61 0.87
N ALA A 53 5.94 6.03 1.66
CA ALA A 53 6.09 4.66 2.13
C ALA A 53 6.16 3.67 0.95
N LEU A 54 5.28 3.83 -0.03
CA LEU A 54 5.19 2.98 -1.23
C LEU A 54 6.36 3.16 -2.20
N LYS A 55 7.01 4.33 -2.22
CA LYS A 55 8.28 4.52 -2.96
C LYS A 55 9.44 3.75 -2.35
N ILE A 56 9.36 3.40 -1.06
CA ILE A 56 10.40 2.66 -0.35
C ILE A 56 10.07 1.15 -0.38
N ASP A 57 8.82 0.81 -0.09
CA ASP A 57 8.29 -0.54 -0.13
C ASP A 57 6.97 -0.55 -0.93
N ALA A 58 7.07 -0.89 -2.22
CA ALA A 58 5.93 -0.94 -3.13
C ALA A 58 4.90 -2.02 -2.74
N GLU A 59 5.34 -3.05 -2.03
CA GLU A 59 4.52 -4.20 -1.62
C GLU A 59 3.81 -3.97 -0.29
N LEU A 60 3.93 -2.77 0.31
CA LEU A 60 3.31 -2.43 1.58
C LEU A 60 1.78 -2.30 1.46
N LEU A 61 1.09 -3.45 1.46
CA LEU A 61 -0.37 -3.58 1.27
C LEU A 61 -1.19 -2.62 2.11
N LYS A 62 -0.87 -2.52 3.42
CA LYS A 62 -1.54 -1.61 4.35
C LYS A 62 -1.42 -0.13 3.95
N ALA A 63 -0.33 0.27 3.31
CA ALA A 63 -0.15 1.63 2.83
C ALA A 63 -0.95 1.89 1.54
N ARG A 64 -1.02 0.91 0.62
CA ARG A 64 -1.90 0.99 -0.57
C ARG A 64 -3.37 1.08 -0.16
N PHE A 65 -3.79 0.25 0.78
CA PHE A 65 -5.16 0.25 1.32
C PHE A 65 -5.49 1.60 1.98
N ASN A 66 -4.66 2.09 2.89
CA ASN A 66 -4.92 3.39 3.56
C ASN A 66 -4.81 4.58 2.61
N LEU A 67 -3.99 4.48 1.55
CA LEU A 67 -3.95 5.46 0.47
C LEU A 67 -5.29 5.53 -0.27
N SER A 68 -5.90 4.40 -0.62
CA SER A 68 -7.23 4.37 -1.26
C SER A 68 -8.29 5.08 -0.40
N LEU A 69 -8.31 4.84 0.91
CA LEU A 69 -9.22 5.51 1.84
C LEU A 69 -8.96 7.02 1.89
N ALA A 70 -7.70 7.45 1.93
CA ALA A 70 -7.35 8.87 1.93
C ALA A 70 -7.74 9.57 0.62
N LEU A 71 -7.63 8.88 -0.52
CA LEU A 71 -8.08 9.37 -1.82
C LEU A 71 -9.61 9.52 -1.87
N ILE A 72 -10.36 8.54 -1.35
CA ILE A 72 -11.82 8.62 -1.20
C ILE A 72 -12.21 9.86 -0.39
N ARG A 73 -11.56 10.10 0.76
CA ARG A 73 -11.83 11.28 1.60
C ARG A 73 -11.50 12.61 0.92
N LEU A 74 -10.66 12.62 -0.11
CA LEU A 74 -10.34 13.77 -0.95
C LEU A 74 -11.22 13.87 -2.21
N ASN A 75 -12.25 13.03 -2.34
CA ASN A 75 -13.08 12.94 -3.54
C ASN A 75 -12.29 12.56 -4.82
N ARG A 76 -11.17 11.83 -4.64
CA ARG A 76 -10.31 11.30 -5.72
C ARG A 76 -10.67 9.83 -5.99
N ALA A 77 -11.97 9.56 -6.17
CA ALA A 77 -12.54 8.21 -6.23
C ALA A 77 -12.00 7.37 -7.40
N ALA A 78 -11.72 7.99 -8.55
CA ALA A 78 -11.16 7.29 -9.71
C ALA A 78 -9.73 6.77 -9.44
N GLU A 79 -8.92 7.49 -8.67
CA GLU A 79 -7.58 7.03 -8.30
C GLU A 79 -7.64 5.94 -7.23
N ALA A 80 -8.59 6.03 -6.29
CA ALA A 80 -8.83 4.98 -5.31
C ALA A 80 -9.29 3.67 -5.97
N GLU A 81 -10.12 3.75 -7.01
CA GLU A 81 -10.62 2.60 -7.77
C GLU A 81 -9.49 1.73 -8.31
N ILE A 82 -8.50 2.36 -8.95
CA ILE A 82 -7.34 1.66 -9.52
C ILE A 82 -6.61 0.87 -8.44
N LEU A 83 -6.31 1.51 -7.30
CA LEU A 83 -5.61 0.85 -6.19
C LEU A 83 -6.44 -0.29 -5.58
N LEU A 84 -7.74 -0.12 -5.47
CA LEU A 84 -8.63 -1.14 -4.90
C LEU A 84 -8.79 -2.34 -5.84
N GLN A 85 -8.84 -2.12 -7.15
CA GLN A 85 -8.85 -3.19 -8.15
C GLN A 85 -7.53 -3.97 -8.15
N GLU A 86 -6.39 -3.29 -8.02
CA GLU A 86 -5.09 -3.94 -7.85
C GLU A 86 -5.04 -4.79 -6.58
N LEU A 87 -5.47 -4.24 -5.44
CA LEU A 87 -5.54 -4.95 -4.16
C LEU A 87 -6.50 -6.15 -4.21
N LEU A 88 -7.64 -6.02 -4.87
CA LEU A 88 -8.61 -7.11 -5.03
C LEU A 88 -8.08 -8.21 -5.95
N ALA A 89 -7.31 -7.88 -6.97
CA ALA A 89 -6.69 -8.88 -7.84
C ALA A 89 -5.68 -9.77 -7.08
N GLU A 90 -5.04 -9.24 -6.02
CA GLU A 90 -4.13 -10.00 -5.14
C GLU A 90 -4.88 -10.88 -4.12
N ASP A 91 -6.02 -10.41 -3.60
CA ASP A 91 -6.88 -11.14 -2.67
C ASP A 91 -8.37 -10.96 -3.02
N PRO A 92 -8.91 -11.76 -3.98
CA PRO A 92 -10.25 -11.56 -4.54
C PRO A 92 -11.41 -11.74 -3.57
N VAL A 93 -11.18 -12.37 -2.42
CA VAL A 93 -12.21 -12.65 -1.40
C VAL A 93 -12.05 -11.76 -0.15
N ASN A 94 -11.21 -10.73 -0.23
CA ASN A 94 -11.00 -9.81 0.87
C ASN A 94 -12.22 -8.89 1.06
N LEU A 95 -13.06 -9.23 2.04
CA LEU A 95 -14.28 -8.48 2.35
C LEU A 95 -14.03 -6.98 2.56
N SER A 96 -12.93 -6.61 3.22
CA SER A 96 -12.62 -5.19 3.45
C SER A 96 -12.29 -4.44 2.15
N ILE A 97 -11.64 -5.07 1.18
CA ILE A 97 -11.38 -4.44 -0.12
C ILE A 97 -12.67 -4.35 -0.92
N LEU A 98 -13.48 -5.41 -0.95
CA LEU A 98 -14.78 -5.45 -1.62
C LEU A 98 -15.73 -4.34 -1.11
N GLU A 99 -15.87 -4.22 0.22
CA GLU A 99 -16.69 -3.19 0.85
C GLU A 99 -16.24 -1.77 0.49
N ILE A 100 -14.92 -1.52 0.51
CA ILE A 100 -14.38 -0.20 0.19
C ILE A 100 -14.48 0.12 -1.31
N LEU A 101 -14.31 -0.87 -2.20
CA LEU A 101 -14.50 -0.68 -3.64
C LEU A 101 -15.98 -0.43 -3.98
N ALA A 102 -16.91 -1.16 -3.37
CA ALA A 102 -18.34 -0.91 -3.51
C ALA A 102 -18.73 0.49 -3.01
N TYR A 103 -18.18 0.92 -1.87
CA TYR A 103 -18.37 2.29 -1.37
C TYR A 103 -17.79 3.34 -2.34
N ASN A 104 -16.62 3.08 -2.91
CA ASN A 104 -16.00 3.96 -3.90
C ASN A 104 -16.84 4.07 -5.19
N TYR A 105 -17.43 2.96 -5.65
CA TYR A 105 -18.38 2.97 -6.77
C TYR A 105 -19.65 3.75 -6.44
N HIS A 106 -20.20 3.59 -5.24
CA HIS A 106 -21.36 4.37 -4.79
C HIS A 106 -21.08 5.89 -4.83
N ILE A 107 -19.91 6.34 -4.37
CA ILE A 107 -19.51 7.77 -4.44
C ILE A 107 -19.45 8.27 -5.88
N GLN A 108 -19.05 7.41 -6.82
CA GLN A 108 -19.00 7.74 -8.25
C GLN A 108 -20.37 7.68 -8.94
N GLY A 109 -21.42 7.23 -8.25
CA GLY A 109 -22.74 6.99 -8.84
C GLY A 109 -22.85 5.67 -9.62
N LYS A 110 -21.81 4.82 -9.58
CA LYS A 110 -21.73 3.49 -10.18
C LYS A 110 -22.43 2.45 -9.30
N THR A 111 -23.72 2.66 -9.04
CA THR A 111 -24.45 1.90 -8.01
C THR A 111 -24.67 0.46 -8.42
N GLU A 112 -24.95 0.23 -9.71
CA GLU A 112 -25.10 -1.10 -10.28
C GLU A 112 -23.82 -1.93 -10.12
N GLU A 113 -22.66 -1.37 -10.42
CA GLU A 113 -21.36 -2.04 -10.25
C GLU A 113 -21.06 -2.35 -8.77
N ALA A 114 -21.49 -1.50 -7.84
CA ALA A 114 -21.35 -1.76 -6.40
C ALA A 114 -22.21 -2.93 -5.93
N ILE A 115 -23.42 -3.09 -6.49
CA ILE A 115 -24.32 -4.20 -6.17
C ILE A 115 -23.76 -5.51 -6.74
N GLU A 116 -23.41 -5.52 -8.03
CA GLU A 116 -22.84 -6.69 -8.70
C GLU A 116 -21.59 -7.21 -7.96
N LEU A 117 -20.70 -6.29 -7.57
CA LEU A 117 -19.49 -6.64 -6.82
C LEU A 117 -19.75 -7.37 -5.49
N LEU A 118 -20.85 -7.06 -4.81
CA LEU A 118 -21.18 -7.64 -3.50
C LEU A 118 -22.12 -8.84 -3.58
N GLU A 119 -22.81 -9.04 -4.71
CA GLU A 119 -23.68 -10.21 -4.94
C GLU A 119 -22.89 -11.49 -5.18
N ASP A 120 -21.65 -11.36 -5.69
CA ASP A 120 -20.76 -12.48 -6.03
C ASP A 120 -19.91 -13.01 -4.84
N VAL A 121 -20.15 -12.51 -3.61
CA VAL A 121 -19.38 -12.81 -2.38
C VAL A 121 -20.05 -13.89 -1.53
#